data_AF-A0A5E4BZL1-F1
#
_entry.id   AF-A0A5E4BZL1-F1
#
_cell.length_a   1.000
_cell.length_b   1.000
_cell.length_c   1.000
_cell.angle_alpha   90.00
_cell.angle_beta   90.00
_cell.angle_gamma   90.00
#
_symmetry.space_group_name_H-M   'P 1'
#
loop_
_entity.id
_entity.type
_entity.pdbx_description
1 polymer ?
#
loop_
_entity_poly.entity_id
_entity_poly.type
_entity_poly.pdbx_seq_one_letter_code
_entity_poly.pdbx_strand_id
1 'polypeptide(L)'
;MHLPAPADWIIMHSCLGHHFLLVLRKQERHEGHPQFFATMMLIGTPTQADCFTYRLELNRNHRRLKWEATPRSVLECVDSVITDGDCLVLNTSLAQLFSDNGSLAIGIAITATEVHSAEAEM
;
A
#
# COMPACT_ATOMS: atom_id res chain seq x y z
N MET A 1 -16.47 9.81 -22.36
CA MET A 1 -16.13 10.69 -21.23
C MET A 1 -14.64 10.58 -20.99
N HIS A 2 -13.93 11.71 -20.88
CA HIS A 2 -12.54 11.71 -20.43
C HIS A 2 -12.55 11.79 -18.91
N LEU A 3 -12.18 10.71 -18.23
CA LEU A 3 -11.97 10.70 -16.79
C LEU A 3 -10.69 11.50 -16.48
N PRO A 4 -10.60 12.18 -15.32
CA PRO A 4 -9.40 12.88 -14.92
C PRO A 4 -8.22 11.91 -14.79
N ALA A 5 -7.00 12.40 -15.09
CA ALA A 5 -5.79 11.62 -14.95
C ALA A 5 -5.59 11.18 -13.48
N PRO A 6 -4.99 10.01 -13.23
CA PRO A 6 -4.64 9.59 -11.88
C PRO A 6 -3.70 10.60 -11.21
N ALA A 7 -3.89 10.79 -9.90
CA ALA A 7 -2.98 11.57 -9.06
C ALA A 7 -2.26 10.64 -8.09
N ASP A 8 -0.93 10.74 -8.06
CA ASP A 8 -0.07 9.87 -7.26
C ASP A 8 0.67 10.66 -6.18
N TRP A 9 0.63 10.13 -4.96
CA TRP A 9 1.49 10.54 -3.86
C TRP A 9 2.43 9.38 -3.52
N ILE A 10 3.72 9.68 -3.46
CA ILE A 10 4.76 8.70 -3.13
C ILE A 10 5.50 9.19 -1.89
N ILE A 11 5.59 8.33 -0.88
CA ILE A 11 6.33 8.61 0.36
C ILE A 11 7.36 7.50 0.54
N MET A 12 8.62 7.88 0.78
CA MET A 12 9.67 6.91 1.12
C MET A 12 9.69 6.64 2.62
N HIS A 13 9.74 5.37 3.00
CA HIS A 13 9.89 4.89 4.36
C HIS A 13 11.12 3.99 4.45
N SER A 14 12.03 4.26 5.38
CA SER A 14 13.26 3.49 5.55
C SER A 14 13.26 2.77 6.89
N CYS A 15 13.39 1.45 6.87
CA CYS A 15 13.46 0.62 8.07
C CYS A 15 14.08 -0.75 7.73
N LEU A 16 14.52 -1.50 8.75
CA LEU A 16 15.08 -2.86 8.57
C LEU A 16 16.25 -2.94 7.57
N GLY A 17 16.97 -1.85 7.32
CA GLY A 17 18.07 -1.79 6.34
C GLY A 17 17.62 -1.64 4.87
N HIS A 18 16.33 -1.40 4.63
CA HIS A 18 15.75 -1.26 3.29
C HIS A 18 14.94 0.03 3.14
N HIS A 19 14.65 0.38 1.89
CA HIS A 19 13.81 1.52 1.52
C HIS A 19 12.53 1.01 0.87
N PHE A 20 11.39 1.53 1.34
CA PHE A 20 10.07 1.20 0.86
C PHE A 20 9.38 2.47 0.38
N LEU A 21 8.54 2.35 -0.65
CA LEU A 21 7.71 3.42 -1.17
C LEU A 21 6.25 3.11 -0.84
N LEU A 22 5.62 3.95 -0.03
CA LEU A 22 4.17 4.00 0.01
C LEU A 22 3.69 4.71 -1.25
N VAL A 23 2.92 4.01 -2.08
CA VAL A 23 2.21 4.61 -3.21
C VAL A 23 0.75 4.75 -2.84
N LEU A 24 0.25 5.98 -2.86
CA LEU A 24 -1.17 6.30 -2.78
C LEU A 24 -1.61 6.88 -4.12
N ARG A 25 -2.52 6.19 -4.81
CA ARG A 25 -3.09 6.63 -6.09
C ARG A 25 -4.55 6.96 -5.93
N LYS A 26 -4.97 8.14 -6.40
CA LYS A 26 -6.38 8.45 -6.63
C LYS A 26 -6.71 8.22 -8.10
N GLN A 27 -7.70 7.37 -8.38
CA GLN A 27 -8.17 7.09 -9.73
C GLN A 27 -9.70 7.10 -9.77
N GLU A 28 -10.28 7.71 -10.81
CA GLU A 28 -11.70 7.57 -11.12
C GLU A 28 -11.89 6.38 -12.06
N ARG A 29 -12.52 5.31 -11.57
CA ARG A 29 -12.93 4.17 -12.42
C ARG A 29 -14.34 4.33 -12.98
N HIS A 30 -15.17 5.13 -12.30
CA HIS A 30 -16.50 5.54 -12.73
C HIS A 30 -16.64 7.05 -12.53
N GLU A 31 -17.39 7.71 -13.41
CA GLU A 31 -17.55 9.16 -13.40
C GLU A 31 -18.11 9.64 -12.04
N GLY A 32 -17.40 10.58 -11.41
CA GLY A 32 -17.79 11.12 -10.09
C GLY A 32 -17.52 10.19 -8.89
N HIS A 33 -16.89 9.02 -9.11
CA HIS A 33 -16.60 8.05 -8.07
C HIS A 33 -15.09 7.76 -7.97
N PRO A 34 -14.31 8.67 -7.35
CA PRO A 34 -12.89 8.41 -7.13
C PRO A 34 -12.68 7.29 -6.11
N GLN A 35 -11.63 6.52 -6.36
CA GLN A 35 -11.12 5.51 -5.44
C GLN A 35 -9.66 5.82 -5.13
N PHE A 36 -9.24 5.44 -3.93
CA PHE A 36 -7.87 5.53 -3.47
C PHE A 36 -7.29 4.12 -3.35
N PHE A 37 -6.08 3.94 -3.85
CA PHE A 37 -5.35 2.69 -3.85
C PHE A 37 -4.03 2.91 -3.11
N ALA A 38 -3.76 2.13 -2.08
CA ALA A 38 -2.55 2.26 -1.28
C ALA A 38 -1.79 0.94 -1.19
N THR A 39 -0.51 0.95 -1.55
CA THR A 39 0.37 -0.22 -1.48
C THR A 39 1.79 0.19 -1.08
N MET A 40 2.54 -0.74 -0.47
CA MET A 40 3.95 -0.57 -0.17
C MET A 40 4.80 -1.33 -1.20
N MET A 41 5.76 -0.63 -1.80
CA MET A 41 6.73 -1.21 -2.73
C MET A 41 8.12 -1.24 -2.08
N LEU A 42 8.86 -2.34 -2.20
CA LEU A 42 10.27 -2.42 -1.79
C LEU A 42 11.18 -1.94 -2.92
N ILE A 43 12.13 -1.05 -2.61
CA ILE A 43 13.28 -0.79 -3.49
C ILE A 43 14.27 -1.96 -3.34
N GLY A 44 14.04 -3.01 -4.13
CA GLY A 44 14.75 -4.29 -4.07
C GLY A 44 14.17 -5.29 -5.07
N THR A 45 14.64 -6.54 -5.08
CA THR A 45 14.11 -7.60 -5.97
C THR A 45 12.81 -8.20 -5.41
N PRO A 46 12.00 -8.90 -6.24
CA PRO A 46 10.82 -9.63 -5.75
C PRO A 46 11.16 -10.61 -4.62
N THR A 47 12.26 -11.36 -4.75
CA THR A 47 12.73 -12.30 -3.71
C THR A 47 13.08 -11.60 -2.40
N GLN A 48 13.65 -10.39 -2.45
CA GLN A 48 13.86 -9.60 -1.22
C GLN A 48 12.54 -9.10 -0.63
N ALA A 49 11.54 -8.81 -1.48
CA ALA A 49 10.25 -8.31 -1.04
C ALA A 49 9.46 -9.39 -0.26
N ASP A 50 9.59 -10.66 -0.65
CA ASP A 50 9.02 -11.83 0.04
C ASP A 50 9.52 -11.99 1.49
N CYS A 51 10.64 -11.36 1.84
CA CYS A 51 11.20 -11.33 3.20
C CYS A 51 10.49 -10.35 4.14
N PHE A 52 9.45 -9.63 3.68
CA PHE A 52 8.77 -8.61 4.47
C PHE A 52 7.25 -8.74 4.42
N THR A 53 6.60 -8.23 5.46
CA THR A 53 5.17 -7.95 5.48
C THR A 53 4.99 -6.49 5.86
N TYR A 54 4.07 -5.81 5.19
CA TYR A 54 3.66 -4.46 5.59
C TYR A 54 2.22 -4.47 6.09
N ARG A 55 1.92 -3.54 7.01
CA ARG A 55 0.57 -3.18 7.43
C ARG A 55 0.31 -1.71 7.14
N LEU A 56 -0.80 -1.43 6.47
CA LEU A 56 -1.42 -0.10 6.44
C LEU A 56 -2.60 -0.07 7.40
N GLU A 57 -2.67 0.96 8.25
CA GLU A 57 -3.71 1.10 9.25
C GLU A 57 -4.34 2.50 9.21
N LEU A 58 -5.66 2.56 9.09
CA LEU A 58 -6.46 3.79 9.27
C LEU A 58 -7.20 3.69 10.59
N ASN A 59 -7.12 4.72 11.42
CA ASN A 59 -7.83 4.77 12.71
C ASN A 59 -8.57 6.10 12.86
N ARG A 60 -9.87 6.05 13.17
CA ARG A 60 -10.65 7.24 13.54
C ARG A 60 -11.95 6.85 14.22
N ASN A 61 -12.41 7.59 15.23
CA ASN A 61 -13.72 7.42 15.87
C ASN A 61 -14.05 5.96 16.24
N HIS A 62 -13.14 5.29 16.94
CA HIS A 62 -13.24 3.86 17.32
C HIS A 62 -13.33 2.87 16.15
N ARG A 63 -13.11 3.33 14.91
CA ARG A 63 -12.99 2.50 13.72
C ARG A 63 -11.51 2.27 13.42
N ARG A 64 -11.24 1.09 12.90
CA ARG A 64 -9.92 0.66 12.45
C ARG A 64 -10.08 -0.12 11.16
N LEU A 65 -9.34 0.27 10.14
CA LEU A 65 -9.16 -0.50 8.92
C LEU A 65 -7.71 -0.92 8.83
N LYS A 66 -7.46 -2.20 8.56
CA LYS A 66 -6.12 -2.77 8.42
C LYS A 66 -6.01 -3.50 7.09
N TRP A 67 -4.89 -3.31 6.41
CA TRP A 67 -4.49 -4.07 5.25
C TRP A 67 -3.08 -4.60 5.49
N GLU A 68 -2.89 -5.91 5.35
CA GLU A 68 -1.60 -6.58 5.55
C GLU A 68 -1.28 -7.41 4.30
N ALA A 69 -0.07 -7.24 3.76
CA ALA A 69 0.39 -7.96 2.57
C ALA A 69 1.92 -7.98 2.49
N THR A 70 2.46 -8.75 1.56
CA THR A 70 3.88 -8.68 1.17
C THR A 70 4.09 -7.46 0.28
N PRO A 71 5.13 -6.61 0.51
CA PRO A 71 5.40 -5.51 -0.40
C PRO A 71 5.79 -6.06 -1.78
N ARG A 72 5.46 -5.35 -2.86
CA ARG A 72 5.92 -5.71 -4.21
C ARG A 72 7.24 -5.02 -4.51
N SER A 73 8.05 -5.58 -5.40
CA SER A 73 9.28 -4.91 -5.84
C SER A 73 8.97 -3.71 -6.73
N VAL A 74 9.71 -2.61 -6.62
CA VAL A 74 9.63 -1.48 -7.58
C VAL A 74 9.99 -1.86 -9.01
N LEU A 75 10.59 -3.04 -9.24
CA LEU A 75 10.83 -3.59 -10.57
C LEU A 75 9.54 -4.11 -11.22
N GLU A 76 8.47 -4.24 -10.44
CA GLU A 76 7.14 -4.61 -10.89
C GLU A 76 6.29 -3.36 -11.18
N CYS A 77 5.26 -3.51 -12.00
CA CYS A 77 4.40 -2.40 -12.38
C CYS A 77 3.36 -2.10 -11.28
N VAL A 78 3.34 -0.87 -10.76
CA VAL A 78 2.30 -0.46 -9.79
C VAL A 78 0.89 -0.53 -10.37
N ASP A 79 0.73 -0.37 -11.69
CA ASP A 79 -0.57 -0.48 -12.34
C ASP A 79 -1.12 -1.92 -12.27
N SER A 80 -0.26 -2.95 -12.34
CA SER A 80 -0.73 -4.34 -12.22
C SER A 80 -1.19 -4.62 -10.80
N VAL A 81 -0.44 -4.18 -9.78
CA VAL A 81 -0.81 -4.30 -8.36
C VAL A 81 -2.22 -3.71 -8.11
N ILE A 82 -2.49 -2.53 -8.67
CA ILE A 82 -3.79 -1.85 -8.54
C ILE A 82 -4.90 -2.54 -9.34
N THR A 83 -4.58 -3.07 -10.52
CA THR A 83 -5.55 -3.75 -11.39
C THR A 83 -5.97 -5.11 -10.79
N ASP A 84 -5.01 -5.83 -10.22
CA ASP A 84 -5.21 -7.14 -9.59
C ASP A 84 -5.91 -7.03 -8.23
N GLY A 85 -6.02 -5.82 -7.68
CA GLY A 85 -6.63 -5.58 -6.37
C GLY A 85 -5.73 -5.97 -5.20
N ASP A 86 -4.42 -6.14 -5.43
CA ASP A 86 -3.42 -6.47 -4.42
C ASP A 86 -2.95 -5.20 -3.66
N CYS A 87 -3.91 -4.45 -3.14
CA CYS A 87 -3.66 -3.21 -2.40
C CYS A 87 -4.87 -2.82 -1.54
N LEU A 88 -4.64 -1.90 -0.60
CA LEU A 88 -5.72 -1.28 0.15
C LEU A 88 -6.55 -0.39 -0.78
N VAL A 89 -7.84 -0.69 -0.94
CA VAL A 89 -8.78 0.10 -1.74
C VAL A 89 -9.77 0.85 -0.84
N LEU A 90 -9.87 2.17 -1.02
CA LEU A 90 -10.86 3.01 -0.35
C LEU A 90 -11.72 3.70 -1.40
N ASN A 91 -13.05 3.53 -1.33
CA ASN A 91 -13.95 4.44 -2.03
C ASN A 91 -14.07 5.77 -1.27
N THR A 92 -14.68 6.78 -1.89
CA THR A 92 -14.89 8.09 -1.27
C THR A 92 -15.55 8.00 0.10
N SER A 93 -16.61 7.18 0.23
CA SER A 93 -17.35 7.03 1.48
C SER A 93 -16.49 6.47 2.60
N LEU A 94 -15.70 5.44 2.32
CA LEU A 94 -14.79 4.83 3.30
C LEU A 94 -13.67 5.81 3.67
N ALA A 95 -13.08 6.51 2.70
CA ALA A 95 -12.06 7.52 2.96
C ALA A 95 -12.58 8.65 3.88
N GLN A 96 -13.83 9.08 3.70
CA GLN A 96 -14.47 10.10 4.57
C GLN A 96 -14.65 9.63 6.01
N LEU A 97 -14.88 8.33 6.26
CA LEU A 97 -14.99 7.81 7.62
C LEU A 97 -13.67 7.93 8.40
N PHE A 98 -12.53 7.94 7.70
CA PHE A 98 -11.18 7.96 8.28
C PHE A 98 -10.43 9.28 8.12
N SER A 99 -10.92 10.24 7.31
CA SER A 99 -10.24 11.52 7.07
C SER A 99 -10.70 12.63 8.01
N ASP A 100 -9.77 13.46 8.46
CA ASP A 100 -10.05 14.64 9.28
C ASP A 100 -9.71 15.92 8.50
N ASN A 101 -10.69 16.79 8.29
CA ASN A 101 -10.56 18.01 7.46
C ASN A 101 -9.85 17.76 6.11
N GLY A 102 -10.17 16.66 5.44
CA GLY A 102 -9.59 16.28 4.15
C GLY A 102 -8.22 15.60 4.23
N SER A 103 -7.64 15.43 5.42
CA SER A 103 -6.38 14.72 5.65
C SER A 103 -6.65 13.27 6.05
N LEU A 104 -5.97 12.32 5.38
CA LEU A 104 -6.03 10.89 5.72
C LEU A 104 -4.72 10.48 6.39
N ALA A 105 -4.77 10.05 7.65
CA ALA A 105 -3.61 9.51 8.36
C ALA A 105 -3.50 8.00 8.12
N ILE A 106 -2.35 7.56 7.59
CA ILE A 106 -2.06 6.15 7.33
C ILE A 106 -0.91 5.73 8.23
N GLY A 107 -1.18 4.83 9.18
CA GLY A 107 -0.16 4.16 9.96
C GLY A 107 0.52 3.08 9.10
N ILE A 108 1.85 3.03 9.16
CA ILE A 108 2.67 2.06 8.43
C ILE A 108 3.42 1.23 9.46
N ALA A 109 3.39 -0.10 9.30
CA ALA A 109 4.31 -1.00 10.00
C ALA A 109 4.92 -1.97 8.98
N ILE A 110 6.20 -2.26 9.12
CA ILE A 110 6.91 -3.23 8.29
C ILE A 110 7.63 -4.20 9.22
N THR A 111 7.48 -5.49 8.95
CA THR A 111 8.11 -6.57 9.70
C THR A 111 8.84 -7.50 8.75
N ALA A 112 9.95 -8.07 9.19
CA ALA A 112 10.53 -9.21 8.47
C ALA A 112 9.57 -10.41 8.59
N THR A 113 9.39 -11.16 7.51
CA THR A 113 8.71 -12.45 7.57
C THR A 113 9.61 -13.44 8.29
N GLU A 114 9.06 -14.26 9.18
CA GLU A 114 9.78 -15.40 9.72
C GLU A 114 9.96 -16.42 8.60
N VAL A 115 11.04 -16.29 7.83
CA VAL A 115 11.46 -17.36 6.94
C VAL A 115 11.99 -18.47 7.84
N HIS A 116 11.26 -19.60 7.91
CA HIS A 116 11.78 -20.82 8.51
C HIS A 116 13.18 -21.07 7.96
N SER A 117 14.19 -20.88 8.82
CA SER A 117 15.60 -21.08 8.53
C SER A 117 15.89 -22.57 8.48
N ALA A 118 15.27 -23.28 7.56
CA ALA A 118 15.37 -24.73 7.40
C ALA A 118 15.76 -25.06 5.97
N GLU A 119 16.93 -24.58 5.54
CA GLU A 119 17.72 -25.13 4.42
C GLU A 119 18.99 -24.29 4.23
N ALA A 120 19.86 -24.32 5.26
CA ALA A 120 21.25 -23.90 5.13
C ALA A 120 22.16 -24.73 6.06
N GLU A 121 21.83 -26.01 6.25
CA GLU A 121 22.73 -27.03 6.79
C GLU A 121 22.41 -28.35 6.09
N MET A 122 22.99 -28.57 4.91
CA MET A 122 23.25 -29.90 4.32
C MET A 122 24.36 -29.77 3.28
#